data_AF-G9B7D6-F1
#
_entry.id   AF-G9B7D6-F1
#
_cell.length_a   1.000
_cell.length_b   1.000
_cell.length_c   1.000
_cell.angle_alpha   90.00
_cell.angle_beta   90.00
_cell.angle_gamma   90.00
#
_symmetry.space_group_name_H-M   'P 1'
#
loop_
_entity.id
_entity.type
_entity.pdbx_description
1 polymer ?
#
loop_
_entity_poly.entity_id
_entity_poly.type
_entity_poly.pdbx_seq_one_letter_code
_entity_poly.pdbx_strand_id
1 'polypeptide(L)'
;LLQMEFKKTILDRMVHLLSKGDVIPIIEFMVNCVNTQAADISLIRYFVMEVLDIITPPYSSDFVQLFLPIITNEDITGSLRNEEGNDSVSLFLAHCQS
;
A
#
# COMPACT_ATOMS: atom_id res chain seq x y z
N LEU A 1 -21.82 3.86 3.88
CA LEU A 1 -20.96 3.12 4.83
C LEU A 1 -20.80 1.65 4.44
N LEU A 2 -21.89 0.88 4.35
CA LEU A 2 -21.85 -0.57 4.06
C LEU A 2 -21.02 -0.98 2.83
N GLN A 3 -21.14 -0.27 1.70
CA GLN A 3 -20.33 -0.58 0.51
C GLN A 3 -18.83 -0.34 0.73
N MET A 4 -18.48 0.67 1.53
CA MET A 4 -17.10 1.00 1.84
C MET A 4 -16.48 -0.07 2.74
N GLU A 5 -17.21 -0.50 3.76
CA GLU A 5 -16.79 -1.58 4.66
C GLU A 5 -16.66 -2.90 3.90
N PHE A 6 -17.60 -3.21 3.01
CA PHE A 6 -17.50 -4.39 2.16
C PHE A 6 -16.23 -4.36 1.28
N LYS A 7 -15.91 -3.21 0.66
CA LYS A 7 -14.68 -3.06 -0.13
C LYS A 7 -13.43 -3.23 0.74
N LYS A 8 -13.42 -2.72 1.98
CA LYS A 8 -12.31 -2.96 2.93
C LYS A 8 -12.15 -4.45 3.24
N THR A 9 -13.24 -5.16 3.50
CA THR A 9 -13.19 -6.63 3.70
C THR A 9 -12.58 -7.35 2.50
N ILE A 10 -12.83 -6.90 1.27
CA ILE A 10 -12.18 -7.47 0.07
C ILE A 10 -10.68 -7.15 0.06
N LEU A 11 -10.29 -5.92 0.39
CA LEU A 11 -8.88 -5.54 0.51
C LEU A 11 -8.16 -6.37 1.58
N ASP A 12 -8.79 -6.67 2.72
CA ASP A 12 -8.23 -7.55 3.75
C ASP A 12 -7.93 -8.95 3.20
N ARG A 13 -8.77 -9.47 2.31
CA ARG A 13 -8.52 -10.74 1.62
C ARG A 13 -7.37 -10.65 0.62
N MET A 14 -7.20 -9.51 -0.06
CA MET A 14 -6.05 -9.27 -0.93
C MET A 14 -4.74 -9.19 -0.13
N VAL A 15 -4.74 -8.48 1.01
CA VAL A 15 -3.60 -8.43 1.94
C VAL A 15 -3.28 -9.81 2.48
N HIS A 16 -4.29 -10.62 2.79
CA HIS A 16 -4.09 -12.01 3.18
C HIS A 16 -3.41 -12.84 2.07
N LEU A 17 -3.81 -12.70 0.81
CA LEU A 17 -3.15 -13.37 -0.32
C LEU A 17 -1.71 -12.90 -0.50
N LEU A 18 -1.45 -11.60 -0.35
CA LEU A 18 -0.10 -11.03 -0.34
C LEU A 18 0.78 -11.72 0.72
N SER A 19 0.25 -11.93 1.93
CA SER A 19 0.96 -12.63 3.03
C SER A 19 1.30 -14.09 2.71
N LYS A 20 0.67 -14.70 1.70
CA LYS A 20 0.92 -16.06 1.23
C LYS A 20 1.89 -16.14 0.05
N GLY A 21 2.36 -15.01 -0.46
CA GLY A 21 3.36 -14.92 -1.52
C GLY A 21 2.83 -14.38 -2.85
N ASP A 22 1.51 -14.17 -2.99
CA ASP A 22 0.90 -13.59 -4.19
C ASP A 22 1.02 -12.06 -4.19
N VAL A 23 2.25 -11.56 -4.08
CA VAL A 23 2.53 -10.13 -3.87
C VAL A 23 2.37 -9.34 -5.17
N ILE A 24 3.14 -9.69 -6.20
CA ILE A 24 3.27 -8.88 -7.42
C ILE A 24 1.92 -8.66 -8.13
N PRO A 25 1.09 -9.69 -8.41
CA PRO A 25 -0.18 -9.49 -9.11
C PRO A 25 -1.15 -8.59 -8.34
N ILE A 26 -1.10 -8.64 -7.00
CA ILE A 26 -1.98 -7.83 -6.15
C ILE A 26 -1.53 -6.37 -6.16
N ILE A 27 -0.22 -6.12 -6.05
CA ILE A 27 0.28 -4.75 -6.14
C ILE A 27 0.02 -4.16 -7.53
N GLU A 28 0.24 -4.91 -8.62
CA GLU A 28 -0.08 -4.47 -9.98
C GLU A 28 -1.55 -4.12 -10.15
N PHE A 29 -2.45 -4.94 -9.61
CA PHE A 29 -3.88 -4.64 -9.61
C PHE A 29 -4.19 -3.33 -8.90
N MET A 30 -3.59 -3.10 -7.73
CA MET A 30 -3.79 -1.86 -6.96
C MET A 30 -3.19 -0.64 -7.66
N VAL A 31 -2.01 -0.76 -8.28
CA VAL A 31 -1.41 0.28 -9.13
C VAL A 31 -2.35 0.63 -10.28
N ASN A 32 -2.93 -0.38 -10.95
CA ASN A 32 -3.89 -0.15 -12.01
C ASN A 32 -5.14 0.58 -11.49
N CYS A 33 -5.69 0.21 -10.34
CA CYS A 33 -6.81 0.92 -9.72
C CYS A 33 -6.51 2.40 -9.44
N VAL A 34 -5.28 2.72 -9.03
CA VAL A 34 -4.83 4.11 -8.85
C VAL A 34 -4.79 4.83 -10.19
N ASN A 35 -4.12 4.24 -11.19
CA ASN A 35 -3.92 4.86 -12.51
C ASN A 35 -5.23 5.11 -13.26
N THR A 36 -6.20 4.19 -13.15
CA THR A 36 -7.51 4.32 -13.79
C THR A 36 -8.55 5.03 -12.92
N GLN A 37 -8.17 5.48 -11.71
CA GLN A 37 -9.10 6.05 -10.72
C GLN A 37 -10.32 5.16 -10.45
N ALA A 38 -10.13 3.83 -10.49
CA ALA A 38 -11.22 2.86 -10.34
C ALA A 38 -11.64 2.66 -8.86
N ALA A 39 -10.86 3.18 -7.92
CA ALA A 39 -11.13 3.10 -6.49
C ALA A 39 -10.89 4.44 -5.80
N ASP A 40 -11.65 4.68 -4.73
CA ASP A 40 -11.51 5.86 -3.88
C ASP A 40 -10.13 5.88 -3.20
N ILE A 41 -9.53 7.07 -3.10
CA ILE A 41 -8.21 7.28 -2.47
C ILE A 41 -8.16 6.70 -1.04
N SER A 42 -9.27 6.78 -0.30
CA SER A 42 -9.35 6.23 1.06
C SER A 42 -9.30 4.70 1.11
N LEU A 43 -9.69 3.99 0.05
CA LEU A 43 -9.50 2.54 -0.07
C LEU A 43 -8.05 2.19 -0.38
N ILE A 44 -7.42 2.94 -1.29
CA ILE A 44 -6.01 2.75 -1.61
C ILE A 44 -5.15 3.00 -0.37
N ARG A 45 -5.43 4.08 0.37
CA ARG A 45 -4.77 4.40 1.64
C ARG A 45 -4.93 3.27 2.66
N TYR A 46 -6.14 2.74 2.81
CA TYR A 46 -6.39 1.61 3.70
C TYR A 46 -5.55 0.39 3.32
N PHE A 47 -5.55 0.01 2.04
CA PHE A 47 -4.71 -1.10 1.55
C PHE A 47 -3.23 -0.86 1.83
N VAL A 48 -2.72 0.35 1.58
CA VAL A 48 -1.32 0.70 1.85
C VAL A 48 -0.97 0.52 3.33
N MET A 49 -1.83 0.96 4.25
CA MET A 49 -1.61 0.81 5.69
C MET A 49 -1.53 -0.67 6.08
N GLU A 50 -2.48 -1.48 5.63
CA GLU A 50 -2.52 -2.91 5.94
C GLU A 50 -1.29 -3.66 5.38
N VAL A 51 -0.83 -3.29 4.18
CA VAL A 51 0.40 -3.86 3.60
C VAL A 51 1.63 -3.46 4.41
N LEU A 52 1.77 -2.17 4.74
CA LEU A 52 2.91 -1.67 5.51
C LEU A 52 2.99 -2.26 6.92
N ASP A 53 1.87 -2.69 7.51
CA ASP A 53 1.83 -3.35 8.82
C ASP A 53 2.37 -4.79 8.79
N ILE A 54 2.28 -5.48 7.64
CA ILE A 54 2.64 -6.90 7.54
C ILE A 54 3.96 -7.17 6.81
N ILE A 55 4.56 -6.17 6.17
CA ILE A 55 5.83 -6.33 5.44
C ILE A 55 7.02 -5.85 6.25
N THR A 56 8.16 -6.51 6.07
CA THR A 56 9.45 -6.08 6.63
C THR A 56 10.56 -6.29 5.61
N PRO A 57 11.69 -5.55 5.72
CA PRO A 57 12.85 -5.77 4.86
C PRO A 57 13.45 -7.18 5.05
N PRO A 58 14.19 -7.72 4.06
CA PRO A 58 14.55 -7.08 2.79
C PRO A 58 13.43 -7.11 1.75
N TYR A 59 13.30 -6.03 0.97
CA TYR A 59 12.32 -5.93 -0.11
C TYR A 59 12.93 -6.35 -1.45
N SER A 60 12.14 -7.01 -2.31
CA SER A 60 12.56 -7.29 -3.69
C SER A 60 12.49 -6.02 -4.54
N SER A 61 13.35 -5.93 -5.57
CA SER A 61 13.36 -4.78 -6.48
C SER A 61 12.01 -4.61 -7.20
N ASP A 62 11.42 -5.71 -7.68
CA ASP A 62 10.12 -5.69 -8.37
C ASP A 62 9.01 -5.13 -7.48
N PHE A 63 8.97 -5.53 -6.21
CA PHE A 63 8.00 -5.02 -5.25
C PHE A 63 8.21 -3.51 -5.01
N VAL A 64 9.45 -3.08 -4.77
CA VAL A 64 9.76 -1.66 -4.56
C VAL A 64 9.37 -0.83 -5.76
N GLN A 65 9.70 -1.27 -6.98
CA GLN A 65 9.36 -0.55 -8.21
C GLN A 65 7.86 -0.35 -8.40
N LEU A 66 7.06 -1.35 -8.06
CA LEU A 66 5.60 -1.27 -8.19
C LEU A 66 4.94 -0.49 -7.05
N PHE A 67 5.43 -0.65 -5.83
CA PHE A 67 4.78 -0.08 -4.65
C PHE A 67 5.19 1.36 -4.37
N LEU A 68 6.44 1.73 -4.66
CA LEU A 68 6.98 3.07 -4.41
C LEU A 68 6.13 4.21 -5.00
N PRO A 69 5.65 4.15 -6.26
CA PRO A 69 4.80 5.21 -6.82
C PRO A 69 3.52 5.47 -6.01
N ILE A 70 2.92 4.42 -5.43
CA ILE A 70 1.75 4.54 -4.57
C ILE A 70 2.14 5.22 -3.25
N ILE A 71 3.28 4.83 -2.66
CA ILE A 71 3.77 5.35 -1.38
C ILE A 71 4.28 6.81 -1.48
N THR A 72 4.77 7.23 -2.64
CA THR A 72 5.19 8.62 -2.86
C THR A 72 4.04 9.55 -3.19
N ASN A 73 2.82 9.03 -3.39
CA ASN A 73 1.66 9.84 -3.70
C ASN A 73 1.09 10.49 -2.42
N GLU A 74 1.24 11.81 -2.32
CA GLU A 74 0.81 12.60 -1.16
C GLU A 74 -0.70 12.55 -0.90
N ASP A 75 -1.53 12.40 -1.93
CA ASP A 75 -2.98 12.26 -1.73
C ASP A 75 -3.34 10.96 -1.00
N ILE A 76 -2.52 9.92 -1.20
CA ILE A 76 -2.69 8.61 -0.58
C ILE A 76 -2.06 8.61 0.81
N THR A 77 -0.77 8.94 0.93
CA THR A 77 0.00 8.72 2.16
C THR A 77 0.37 9.98 2.93
N GLY A 78 0.13 11.18 2.41
CA GLY A 78 0.59 12.43 3.02
C GLY A 78 0.08 12.61 4.45
N SER A 79 -1.17 12.23 4.71
CA SER A 79 -1.76 12.29 6.06
C SER A 79 -1.31 11.17 7.01
N LEU A 80 -0.54 10.18 6.52
CA LEU A 80 -0.03 9.07 7.33
C LEU A 80 1.35 9.35 7.92
N ARG A 81 2.07 10.33 7.35
CA ARG A 81 3.42 10.70 7.77
C ARG A 81 3.36 11.57 9.02
N ASN A 82 4.25 11.30 9.96
CA ASN A 82 4.41 12.13 11.16
C ASN A 82 5.71 12.93 11.11
N GLU A 83 5.79 13.98 11.93
CA GLU A 83 6.96 14.88 11.98
C GLU A 83 8.21 14.16 12.52
N GLU A 84 8.04 13.08 13.28
CA GLU A 84 9.13 12.29 13.85
C GLU A 84 9.79 11.34 12.83
N GLY A 85 9.13 11.11 11.68
CA GLY A 85 9.61 10.21 10.62
C GLY A 85 9.71 8.74 11.02
N ASN A 86 9.01 8.33 12.08
CA ASN A 86 9.01 6.95 12.59
C ASN A 86 7.77 6.14 12.17
N ASP A 87 6.87 6.74 11.38
CA ASP A 87 5.73 6.05 10.80
C ASP A 87 6.15 5.04 9.70
N SER A 88 5.28 4.06 9.41
CA SER A 88 5.58 2.99 8.47
C SER A 88 5.86 3.47 7.04
N VAL A 89 5.29 4.60 6.62
CA VAL A 89 5.56 5.17 5.29
C VAL A 89 6.97 5.73 5.25
N SER A 90 7.35 6.54 6.24
CA SER A 90 8.69 7.11 6.37
C SER A 90 9.78 6.04 6.48
N LEU A 91 9.53 4.99 7.27
CA LEU A 91 10.45 3.86 7.43
C LEU A 91 10.62 3.07 6.12
N PHE A 92 9.55 2.83 5.37
CA PHE A 92 9.63 2.17 4.06
C PHE A 92 10.43 3.01 3.06
N LEU A 93 10.17 4.32 2.99
CA LEU A 93 10.88 5.23 2.10
C LEU A 93 12.37 5.29 2.41
N ALA A 94 12.75 5.30 3.69
CA ALA A 94 14.14 5.26 4.11
C ALA A 94 14.86 3.99 3.61
N HIS A 95 14.21 2.83 3.68
CA HIS A 95 14.76 1.56 3.17
C HIS A 95 14.85 1.51 1.64
N CYS A 96 14.01 2.26 0.92
CA CYS A 96 14.10 2.31 -0.54
C CYS A 96 15.24 3.20 -1.05
N GLN A 97 15.79 4.08 -0.19
CA GLN A 97 16.89 4.99 -0.51
C GLN A 97 18.27 4.44 -0.14
N SER A 98 18.32 3.36 0.65
CA SER A 98 19.56 2.66 1.06
C SER A 98 20.03 1.67 0.01
#